data_AF-A0A3B6D944-F1
#
_entry.id   AF-A0A3B6D944-F1
#
_cell.length_a   1.000
_cell.length_b   1.000
_cell.length_c   1.000
_cell.angle_alpha   90.00
_cell.angle_beta   90.00
_cell.angle_gamma   90.00
#
_symmetry.space_group_name_H-M   'P 1'
#
loop_
_entity.id
_entity.type
_entity.pdbx_description
1 polymer ?
#
loop_
_entity_poly.entity_id
_entity_poly.type
_entity_poly.pdbx_seq_one_letter_code
_entity_poly.pdbx_strand_id
1 'polypeptide(L)'
;MVKLAALALLALLGSVACQGDNGSPAESPAYSPSSAPASLKTISYPPAASPSQPMPSPVVLSPSPLAQPPSPSIDLGAPSQSPPVYPPSVSQPALPPSGSSSATSASSPEYLPSPSPSVSTQTPPTYSPDPSPPTNSTSPSPSSPSTIAYPPSPSPSQSTYPPSPSPINTRQPNPPSPDPASYIPSPSPSPSPSPDSPAPAPYPPISNSPSPGLSVGHYSYSCPNAEAIVRDAVKNATEKNRGTGAGLIRLFFHDCFVRGCDASVLLNTTGSGEPTELKGPPNLTLRGFEVIDAAKAALEEACPGVVSCADVLAFAGRDATFFLTNRTAAYFPMPAGRYDGRVSFANETTLNLPSPSSGLQQLNHSFHAKGLSLEDMVTLSGAHSVGRSSCSSFHGRLSPNSSDMDPEFASSLRKQCSSSDPTAMQDFKTPDDLDRQYYQNAVDHKVLFTSDAALMASNETARMVLDNAHVSGLWEKKFAAAMVKMGGVGVKTSADGEIRKKCWIINKV
;
A
#
# COMPACT_ATOMS: atom_id res chain seq x y z
N MET A 1 1.51 4.85 52.96
CA MET A 1 1.65 6.32 52.90
C MET A 1 1.80 6.71 51.43
N VAL A 2 0.85 7.52 50.91
CA VAL A 2 0.91 8.26 49.62
C VAL A 2 1.03 7.37 48.37
N LYS A 3 0.08 7.24 47.44
CA LYS A 3 -1.20 7.89 47.16
C LYS A 3 -2.02 6.89 46.32
N LEU A 4 -3.03 6.29 46.93
CA LEU A 4 -4.24 5.83 46.25
C LEU A 4 -5.29 6.91 46.55
N ALA A 5 -5.60 7.77 45.59
CA ALA A 5 -6.67 8.76 45.72
C ALA A 5 -7.04 9.29 44.33
N ALA A 6 -8.21 8.87 43.83
CA ALA A 6 -9.18 9.70 43.09
C ALA A 6 -10.19 8.79 42.35
N LEU A 7 -11.03 8.10 43.11
CA LEU A 7 -12.26 7.48 42.60
C LEU A 7 -13.29 7.47 43.74
N ALA A 8 -13.69 8.67 44.15
CA ALA A 8 -14.82 8.92 45.04
C ALA A 8 -15.12 10.43 45.06
N LEU A 9 -15.71 10.96 43.98
CA LEU A 9 -16.42 12.25 44.05
C LEU A 9 -17.47 12.32 42.93
N LEU A 10 -18.62 11.69 43.17
CA LEU A 10 -19.92 12.04 42.56
C LEU A 10 -21.01 11.25 43.27
N ALA A 11 -21.26 11.62 44.52
CA ALA A 11 -22.50 11.32 45.23
C ALA A 11 -22.77 12.47 46.20
N LEU A 12 -24.02 12.94 46.23
CA LEU A 12 -24.63 13.92 47.16
C LEU A 12 -24.72 15.38 46.68
N LEU A 13 -25.62 15.65 45.74
CA LEU A 13 -26.71 16.64 45.80
C LEU A 13 -27.82 16.05 44.90
N GLY A 14 -28.98 15.59 45.35
CA GLY A 14 -29.97 16.23 46.20
C GLY A 14 -31.30 16.10 45.45
N SER A 15 -31.99 14.97 45.59
CA SER A 15 -33.31 14.73 45.00
C SER A 15 -34.40 15.31 45.89
N VAL A 16 -35.23 16.19 45.33
CA VAL A 16 -36.56 16.51 45.85
C VAL A 16 -37.52 15.43 45.36
N ALA A 17 -38.27 14.86 46.30
CA ALA A 17 -39.28 13.83 46.10
C ALA A 17 -40.58 14.38 45.52
N CYS A 18 -41.25 13.58 44.70
CA CYS A 18 -42.72 13.47 44.70
C CYS A 18 -43.12 12.00 44.45
N GLN A 19 -44.09 11.58 45.25
CA GLN A 19 -44.59 10.23 45.52
C GLN A 19 -45.74 9.84 44.58
N GLY A 20 -45.96 8.51 44.42
CA GLY A 20 -47.23 7.88 44.03
C GLY A 20 -47.15 7.14 42.68
N ASP A 21 -47.58 5.89 42.50
CA ASP A 21 -48.36 5.00 43.36
C ASP A 21 -48.23 3.53 42.89
N ASN A 22 -48.55 2.58 43.78
CA ASN A 22 -48.45 1.13 43.64
C ASN A 22 -49.46 0.50 42.66
N GLY A 23 -49.11 -0.67 42.06
CA GLY A 23 -50.11 -1.60 41.50
C GLY A 23 -49.53 -2.80 40.71
N SER A 24 -49.58 -3.98 41.33
CA SER A 24 -49.04 -5.31 40.93
C SER A 24 -49.75 -6.02 39.74
N PRO A 25 -49.28 -7.22 39.31
CA PRO A 25 -49.36 -7.73 37.92
C PRO A 25 -50.45 -8.79 37.66
N ALA A 26 -50.74 -9.08 36.39
CA ALA A 26 -51.46 -10.28 35.92
C ALA A 26 -51.12 -10.53 34.42
N GLU A 27 -50.43 -11.61 34.12
CA GLU A 27 -50.95 -12.84 33.47
C GLU A 27 -51.11 -12.78 31.95
N SER A 28 -50.34 -13.65 31.28
CA SER A 28 -50.50 -14.11 29.90
C SER A 28 -51.84 -14.83 29.69
N PRO A 29 -52.31 -14.96 28.44
CA PRO A 29 -52.18 -16.28 27.84
C PRO A 29 -51.82 -16.28 26.34
N ALA A 30 -51.34 -17.45 25.92
CA ALA A 30 -50.90 -17.82 24.58
C ALA A 30 -52.06 -18.03 23.59
N TYR A 31 -51.79 -17.81 22.29
CA TYR A 31 -52.38 -18.61 21.21
C TYR A 31 -51.52 -18.54 19.92
N SER A 32 -51.16 -19.71 19.38
CA SER A 32 -50.53 -19.95 18.06
C SER A 32 -51.62 -20.40 17.05
N PRO A 33 -51.29 -20.88 15.83
CA PRO A 33 -50.84 -20.18 14.63
C PRO A 33 -51.85 -20.36 13.45
N SER A 34 -51.45 -19.93 12.24
CA SER A 34 -51.96 -20.34 10.91
C SER A 34 -52.87 -19.34 10.17
N SER A 35 -52.35 -18.75 9.09
CA SER A 35 -52.80 -18.96 7.70
C SER A 35 -52.16 -17.95 6.73
N ALA A 36 -51.58 -18.44 5.65
CA ALA A 36 -51.15 -17.69 4.46
C ALA A 36 -52.17 -17.95 3.32
N PRO A 37 -52.05 -17.36 2.11
CA PRO A 37 -51.62 -16.01 1.73
C PRO A 37 -52.72 -15.27 0.94
N ALA A 38 -52.61 -13.95 0.75
CA ALA A 38 -53.46 -13.19 -0.16
C ALA A 38 -52.65 -12.48 -1.26
N SER A 39 -53.22 -12.52 -2.46
CA SER A 39 -52.65 -12.26 -3.79
C SER A 39 -52.00 -10.91 -4.07
N LEU A 40 -50.92 -11.01 -4.87
CA LEU A 40 -50.45 -10.16 -5.97
C LEU A 40 -51.30 -8.92 -6.32
N LYS A 41 -50.66 -7.75 -6.27
CA LYS A 41 -50.98 -6.60 -7.15
C LYS A 41 -49.74 -6.20 -7.94
N THR A 42 -49.86 -6.41 -9.25
CA THR A 42 -48.98 -5.97 -10.33
C THR A 42 -48.91 -4.44 -10.37
N ILE A 43 -47.71 -3.86 -10.29
CA ILE A 43 -47.48 -2.44 -10.59
C ILE A 43 -47.06 -2.34 -12.06
N SER A 44 -47.90 -1.67 -12.85
CA SER A 44 -47.65 -1.31 -14.24
C SER A 44 -46.83 -0.01 -14.30
N TYR A 45 -45.73 -0.04 -15.04
CA TYR A 45 -44.98 1.17 -15.44
C TYR A 45 -45.48 1.67 -16.80
N PRO A 46 -45.64 2.99 -17.01
CA PRO A 46 -45.97 3.56 -18.31
C PRO A 46 -44.77 3.53 -19.29
N PRO A 47 -45.02 3.48 -20.61
CA PRO A 47 -44.00 3.22 -21.62
C PRO A 47 -43.11 4.44 -21.93
N ALA A 48 -41.89 4.12 -22.38
CA ALA A 48 -40.84 5.04 -22.79
C ALA A 48 -41.27 5.94 -23.97
N ALA A 49 -41.00 7.25 -23.86
CA ALA A 49 -41.11 8.20 -24.94
C ALA A 49 -39.76 8.37 -25.65
N SER A 50 -39.79 8.28 -26.99
CA SER A 50 -38.70 8.58 -27.91
C SER A 50 -38.99 9.89 -28.67
N PRO A 51 -38.00 10.50 -29.36
CA PRO A 51 -37.70 11.92 -29.25
C PRO A 51 -38.27 12.78 -30.39
N SER A 52 -38.71 14.01 -30.09
CA SER A 52 -38.77 15.10 -31.08
C SER A 52 -38.93 16.48 -30.42
N GLN A 53 -38.10 17.43 -30.89
CA GLN A 53 -38.26 18.90 -30.87
C GLN A 53 -37.58 19.72 -29.75
N PRO A 54 -37.06 20.93 -30.08
CA PRO A 54 -35.94 21.56 -29.40
C PRO A 54 -36.38 22.51 -28.27
N MET A 55 -35.59 22.56 -27.20
CA MET A 55 -35.76 23.46 -26.06
C MET A 55 -35.17 24.86 -26.33
N PRO A 56 -35.75 25.94 -25.76
CA PRO A 56 -35.29 27.31 -25.97
C PRO A 56 -34.02 27.64 -25.17
N SER A 57 -33.23 28.56 -25.70
CA SER A 57 -31.97 29.05 -25.13
C SER A 57 -32.14 29.67 -23.72
N PRO A 58 -31.19 29.46 -22.80
CA PRO A 58 -31.24 30.09 -21.48
C PRO A 58 -30.82 31.55 -21.53
N VAL A 59 -31.56 32.37 -20.80
CA VAL A 59 -31.34 33.80 -20.54
C VAL A 59 -30.06 33.98 -19.71
N VAL A 60 -29.15 34.83 -20.21
CA VAL A 60 -27.94 35.26 -19.51
C VAL A 60 -28.30 36.31 -18.46
N LEU A 61 -28.11 36.00 -17.18
CA LEU A 61 -28.12 36.98 -16.09
C LEU A 61 -26.69 37.50 -15.86
N SER A 62 -26.51 38.81 -16.03
CA SER A 62 -25.25 39.52 -15.79
C SER A 62 -24.92 39.61 -14.29
N PRO A 63 -23.66 39.41 -13.87
CA PRO A 63 -23.26 39.70 -12.50
C PRO A 63 -22.97 41.19 -12.28
N SER A 64 -23.45 41.73 -11.15
CA SER A 64 -23.12 43.06 -10.63
C SER A 64 -21.70 43.07 -10.01
N PRO A 65 -20.98 44.21 -10.04
CA PRO A 65 -19.57 44.27 -9.66
C PRO A 65 -19.36 44.38 -8.15
N LEU A 66 -18.47 43.54 -7.60
CA LEU A 66 -17.94 43.67 -6.24
C LEU A 66 -16.65 44.50 -6.23
N ALA A 67 -16.51 45.29 -5.17
CA ALA A 67 -15.58 46.40 -4.99
C ALA A 67 -14.08 46.04 -5.05
N GLN A 68 -13.29 46.96 -5.60
CA GLN A 68 -11.82 46.95 -5.58
C GLN A 68 -11.27 47.49 -4.25
N PRO A 69 -10.14 46.96 -3.73
CA PRO A 69 -9.37 47.59 -2.67
C PRO A 69 -8.50 48.76 -3.19
N PRO A 70 -8.11 49.72 -2.33
CA PRO A 70 -7.46 50.96 -2.77
C PRO A 70 -5.98 50.76 -3.13
N SER A 71 -5.55 51.45 -4.18
CA SER A 71 -4.16 51.58 -4.61
C SER A 71 -3.41 52.65 -3.80
N PRO A 72 -2.12 52.49 -3.47
CA PRO A 72 -1.28 53.59 -3.04
C PRO A 72 -0.63 54.28 -4.26
N SER A 73 -0.72 55.62 -4.30
CA SER A 73 -0.02 56.50 -5.24
C SER A 73 1.14 57.18 -4.54
N ILE A 74 2.36 57.07 -5.10
CA ILE A 74 3.53 57.99 -5.11
C ILE A 74 4.50 57.38 -6.15
N ASP A 75 5.32 58.04 -6.97
CA ASP A 75 5.41 59.34 -7.65
C ASP A 75 6.54 59.13 -8.69
N LEU A 76 6.49 59.80 -9.84
CA LEU A 76 7.34 59.54 -10.99
C LEU A 76 8.71 60.23 -10.87
N GLY A 77 9.78 59.44 -10.98
CA GLY A 77 11.12 59.93 -11.31
C GLY A 77 11.87 58.93 -12.20
N ALA A 78 12.02 59.26 -13.48
CA ALA A 78 12.94 58.61 -14.42
C ALA A 78 13.83 59.72 -15.03
N PRO A 79 14.93 59.44 -15.79
CA PRO A 79 15.51 58.15 -16.19
C PRO A 79 17.07 58.08 -16.10
N SER A 80 17.68 56.89 -16.28
CA SER A 80 18.94 56.75 -17.04
C SER A 80 19.26 55.28 -17.38
N GLN A 81 19.91 55.09 -18.53
CA GLN A 81 20.09 53.88 -19.32
C GLN A 81 21.24 52.98 -18.81
N SER A 82 21.10 51.65 -18.91
CA SER A 82 22.08 50.67 -19.45
C SER A 82 21.71 49.21 -19.07
N PRO A 83 21.89 48.21 -19.96
CA PRO A 83 21.55 46.82 -19.69
C PRO A 83 22.59 46.09 -18.82
N PRO A 84 22.21 45.06 -18.04
CA PRO A 84 23.16 44.32 -17.22
C PRO A 84 24.01 43.35 -18.07
N VAL A 85 25.33 43.45 -17.88
CA VAL A 85 26.36 42.54 -18.40
C VAL A 85 26.43 41.30 -17.49
N TYR A 86 26.28 40.11 -18.08
CA TYR A 86 26.52 38.83 -17.39
C TYR A 86 28.02 38.50 -17.32
N PRO A 87 28.52 37.92 -16.21
CA PRO A 87 29.91 37.46 -16.10
C PRO A 87 30.14 36.14 -16.89
N PRO A 88 31.35 35.93 -17.45
CA PRO A 88 31.64 34.79 -18.31
C PRO A 88 31.93 33.48 -17.57
N SER A 89 31.60 32.37 -18.25
CA SER A 89 31.91 30.98 -17.91
C SER A 89 33.37 30.75 -17.54
N VAL A 90 33.58 29.96 -16.49
CA VAL A 90 34.89 29.41 -16.11
C VAL A 90 35.10 28.07 -16.81
N SER A 91 36.11 28.03 -17.67
CA SER A 91 36.59 26.84 -18.39
C SER A 91 37.47 25.95 -17.50
N GLN A 92 37.43 24.65 -17.80
CA GLN A 92 38.20 23.56 -17.20
C GLN A 92 39.72 23.80 -17.17
N PRO A 93 40.45 23.25 -16.18
CA PRO A 93 41.90 23.18 -16.22
C PRO A 93 42.41 22.01 -17.10
N ALA A 94 43.39 22.33 -17.94
CA ALA A 94 44.17 21.40 -18.74
C ALA A 94 45.22 20.63 -17.92
N LEU A 95 45.52 19.41 -18.36
CA LEU A 95 46.60 18.53 -17.90
C LEU A 95 48.01 19.09 -18.21
N PRO A 96 49.03 18.80 -17.38
CA PRO A 96 50.44 18.97 -17.73
C PRO A 96 51.14 17.61 -18.08
N PRO A 97 52.39 17.64 -18.59
CA PRO A 97 52.81 16.85 -19.75
C PRO A 97 53.59 15.55 -19.46
N SER A 98 53.82 14.83 -20.55
CA SER A 98 54.58 13.59 -20.74
C SER A 98 56.03 13.65 -20.25
N GLY A 99 56.46 12.60 -19.54
CA GLY A 99 57.85 12.27 -19.24
C GLY A 99 58.12 10.79 -19.52
N SER A 100 59.22 10.54 -20.20
CA SER A 100 59.72 9.24 -20.70
C SER A 100 60.26 8.31 -19.60
N SER A 101 59.99 7.00 -19.70
CA SER A 101 60.95 5.95 -19.37
C SER A 101 60.51 4.57 -19.87
N SER A 102 61.50 3.78 -20.27
CA SER A 102 61.50 2.57 -21.08
C SER A 102 61.21 1.25 -20.33
N ALA A 103 61.10 0.16 -21.12
CA ALA A 103 61.13 -1.29 -20.79
C ALA A 103 59.79 -1.90 -20.28
N THR A 104 59.28 -3.06 -20.73
CA THR A 104 59.79 -4.19 -21.54
C THR A 104 58.62 -5.08 -22.00
N SER A 105 58.68 -5.58 -23.24
CA SER A 105 58.19 -6.86 -23.81
C SER A 105 57.05 -7.67 -23.15
N ALA A 106 56.01 -8.01 -23.92
CA ALA A 106 55.75 -9.39 -24.42
C ALA A 106 54.41 -9.53 -25.20
N SER A 107 54.54 -9.89 -26.49
CA SER A 107 53.72 -10.81 -27.32
C SER A 107 52.17 -10.82 -27.29
N SER A 108 51.60 -10.55 -28.48
CA SER A 108 50.27 -10.94 -28.99
C SER A 108 50.07 -12.47 -29.08
N PRO A 109 48.84 -12.96 -29.37
CA PRO A 109 48.47 -13.13 -30.79
C PRO A 109 47.03 -12.72 -31.16
N GLU A 110 46.90 -12.44 -32.46
CA GLU A 110 45.70 -12.11 -33.22
C GLU A 110 44.63 -13.23 -33.23
N TYR A 111 43.36 -12.83 -33.34
CA TYR A 111 42.32 -13.67 -33.94
C TYR A 111 41.35 -12.83 -34.79
N LEU A 112 41.07 -13.35 -35.99
CA LEU A 112 40.27 -12.79 -37.09
C LEU A 112 38.77 -12.65 -36.74
N PRO A 113 38.01 -11.77 -37.44
CA PRO A 113 36.56 -11.63 -37.24
C PRO A 113 35.76 -12.59 -38.13
N SER A 114 34.56 -12.97 -37.68
CA SER A 114 33.55 -13.68 -38.47
C SER A 114 32.15 -13.11 -38.22
N PRO A 115 31.21 -13.29 -39.18
CA PRO A 115 30.24 -12.26 -39.55
C PRO A 115 28.86 -12.40 -38.89
N SER A 116 28.13 -11.30 -38.88
CA SER A 116 26.75 -11.11 -38.41
C SER A 116 25.72 -12.00 -39.12
N PRO A 117 24.61 -12.36 -38.47
CA PRO A 117 23.40 -12.77 -39.16
C PRO A 117 22.26 -11.73 -39.07
N SER A 118 21.43 -11.82 -40.08
CA SER A 118 20.33 -10.96 -40.51
C SER A 118 19.09 -10.97 -39.61
N VAL A 119 18.44 -9.80 -39.53
CA VAL A 119 17.17 -9.56 -38.84
C VAL A 119 15.99 -10.00 -39.71
N SER A 120 15.13 -10.88 -39.19
CA SER A 120 13.77 -11.10 -39.71
C SER A 120 12.77 -10.25 -38.94
N THR A 121 11.99 -9.44 -39.65
CA THR A 121 10.88 -8.66 -39.14
C THR A 121 9.67 -9.55 -38.85
N GLN A 122 9.22 -9.61 -37.59
CA GLN A 122 7.87 -10.09 -37.23
C GLN A 122 7.04 -8.95 -36.65
N THR A 123 5.80 -8.88 -37.13
CA THR A 123 4.72 -7.98 -36.71
C THR A 123 4.19 -8.30 -35.30
N PRO A 124 3.64 -7.32 -34.56
CA PRO A 124 3.20 -7.51 -33.18
C PRO A 124 1.80 -8.17 -33.06
N PRO A 125 1.53 -8.94 -31.99
CA PRO A 125 0.22 -9.55 -31.76
C PRO A 125 -0.80 -8.55 -31.21
N THR A 126 -2.02 -8.64 -31.73
CA THR A 126 -3.21 -7.92 -31.30
C THR A 126 -3.93 -8.74 -30.22
N TYR A 127 -4.25 -8.14 -29.07
CA TYR A 127 -5.15 -8.74 -28.09
C TYR A 127 -6.59 -8.43 -28.48
N SER A 128 -7.34 -9.46 -28.86
CA SER A 128 -8.80 -9.40 -28.97
C SER A 128 -9.45 -9.83 -27.65
N PRO A 129 -10.58 -9.23 -27.25
CA PRO A 129 -11.31 -9.62 -26.06
C PRO A 129 -12.12 -10.90 -26.30
N ASP A 130 -12.18 -11.74 -25.27
CA ASP A 130 -12.92 -13.01 -25.22
C ASP A 130 -14.45 -12.77 -25.22
N PRO A 131 -15.25 -13.45 -26.07
CA PRO A 131 -16.70 -13.35 -26.04
C PRO A 131 -17.34 -14.38 -25.10
N SER A 132 -18.42 -13.95 -24.42
CA SER A 132 -19.27 -14.77 -23.53
C SER A 132 -19.92 -15.99 -24.25
N PRO A 133 -20.37 -17.02 -23.50
CA PRO A 133 -20.65 -18.34 -24.07
C PRO A 133 -22.10 -18.49 -24.57
N PRO A 134 -22.35 -19.37 -25.55
CA PRO A 134 -23.68 -19.91 -25.80
C PRO A 134 -23.83 -21.38 -25.34
N THR A 135 -25.09 -21.75 -25.25
CA THR A 135 -25.72 -22.92 -24.62
C THR A 135 -25.70 -24.22 -25.43
N ASN A 136 -25.49 -25.34 -24.71
CA ASN A 136 -26.13 -26.67 -24.77
C ASN A 136 -26.06 -27.63 -25.99
N SER A 137 -25.83 -28.92 -25.65
CA SER A 137 -26.00 -30.21 -26.38
C SER A 137 -25.14 -30.45 -27.63
N THR A 138 -24.43 -31.57 -27.84
CA THR A 138 -24.81 -33.00 -27.74
C THR A 138 -23.54 -33.89 -27.81
N SER A 139 -23.52 -35.05 -27.14
CA SER A 139 -22.52 -36.14 -27.23
C SER A 139 -22.30 -36.67 -28.67
N PRO A 140 -21.10 -37.22 -29.00
CA PRO A 140 -20.81 -38.65 -28.73
C PRO A 140 -19.36 -38.97 -28.31
N SER A 141 -19.18 -40.06 -27.56
CA SER A 141 -17.91 -40.76 -27.30
C SER A 141 -17.27 -41.26 -28.61
N PRO A 142 -15.93 -41.46 -28.70
CA PRO A 142 -15.34 -42.72 -28.19
C PRO A 142 -13.86 -42.68 -27.72
N SER A 143 -13.49 -43.80 -27.06
CA SER A 143 -12.18 -44.46 -27.01
C SER A 143 -11.00 -43.87 -26.22
N SER A 144 -10.63 -44.62 -25.18
CA SER A 144 -9.41 -44.56 -24.36
C SER A 144 -8.10 -44.67 -25.15
N PRO A 145 -6.98 -44.22 -24.54
CA PRO A 145 -5.76 -45.02 -24.61
C PRO A 145 -5.04 -45.19 -23.26
N SER A 146 -4.76 -46.46 -22.97
CA SER A 146 -3.49 -47.03 -22.49
C SER A 146 -2.70 -46.34 -21.35
N THR A 147 -2.78 -46.98 -20.19
CA THR A 147 -1.89 -46.89 -19.04
C THR A 147 -0.43 -47.24 -19.38
N ILE A 148 0.49 -46.32 -19.05
CA ILE A 148 1.91 -46.62 -18.85
C ILE A 148 2.13 -46.81 -17.34
N ALA A 149 2.57 -48.01 -16.96
CA ALA A 149 2.93 -48.38 -15.59
C ALA A 149 4.35 -47.90 -15.26
N TYR A 150 4.50 -47.21 -14.13
CA TYR A 150 5.80 -46.96 -13.51
C TYR A 150 6.08 -48.01 -12.43
N PRO A 151 7.32 -48.49 -12.27
CA PRO A 151 7.68 -49.49 -11.27
C PRO A 151 7.64 -48.90 -9.84
N PRO A 152 7.30 -49.71 -8.81
CA PRO A 152 7.30 -49.25 -7.43
C PRO A 152 8.72 -49.02 -6.89
N SER A 153 8.91 -47.92 -6.18
CA SER A 153 10.13 -47.64 -5.43
C SER A 153 10.28 -48.59 -4.22
N PRO A 154 11.52 -48.96 -3.83
CA PRO A 154 11.75 -49.98 -2.81
C PRO A 154 11.50 -49.46 -1.38
N SER A 155 10.80 -50.28 -0.60
CA SER A 155 10.64 -50.12 0.85
C SER A 155 11.98 -50.28 1.59
N PRO A 156 12.26 -49.50 2.65
CA PRO A 156 13.42 -49.73 3.49
C PRO A 156 13.19 -50.91 4.44
N SER A 157 14.25 -51.71 4.57
CA SER A 157 14.38 -52.92 5.37
C SER A 157 14.28 -52.68 6.88
N GLN A 158 13.58 -53.58 7.56
CA GLN A 158 13.52 -53.69 9.01
C GLN A 158 14.88 -54.16 9.56
N SER A 159 15.43 -53.42 10.52
CA SER A 159 16.50 -53.90 11.40
C SER A 159 15.92 -54.09 12.79
N THR A 160 15.95 -55.34 13.25
CA THR A 160 15.54 -55.80 14.58
C THR A 160 16.66 -55.54 15.59
N TYR A 161 16.41 -54.68 16.58
CA TYR A 161 17.19 -54.63 17.82
C TYR A 161 16.31 -55.06 19.01
N PRO A 162 16.84 -55.84 19.98
CA PRO A 162 16.09 -56.32 21.14
C PRO A 162 15.88 -55.20 22.18
N PRO A 163 14.82 -55.29 23.02
CA PRO A 163 14.53 -54.28 24.03
C PRO A 163 15.44 -54.46 25.26
N SER A 164 16.06 -53.36 25.71
CA SER A 164 16.80 -53.30 26.97
C SER A 164 15.93 -52.70 28.08
N PRO A 165 16.11 -53.12 29.35
CA PRO A 165 15.08 -53.06 30.38
C PRO A 165 14.99 -51.72 31.12
N SER A 166 13.77 -51.38 31.54
CA SER A 166 13.46 -50.29 32.47
C SER A 166 14.11 -50.51 33.85
N PRO A 167 14.62 -49.46 34.52
CA PRO A 167 14.90 -49.54 35.94
C PRO A 167 13.66 -49.21 36.77
N ILE A 168 13.17 -50.23 37.48
CA ILE A 168 12.44 -50.11 38.73
C ILE A 168 13.49 -49.86 39.82
N ASN A 169 13.34 -48.84 40.68
CA ASN A 169 12.83 -49.02 42.05
C ASN A 169 13.08 -47.83 43.00
N THR A 170 12.18 -47.79 44.00
CA THR A 170 12.39 -47.43 45.40
C THR A 170 12.70 -45.99 45.79
N ARG A 171 11.66 -45.38 46.35
CA ARG A 171 11.65 -44.29 47.32
C ARG A 171 11.97 -44.86 48.72
N GLN A 172 13.00 -44.36 49.41
CA GLN A 172 13.09 -44.27 50.88
C GLN A 172 14.06 -43.14 51.32
N PRO A 173 13.89 -42.59 52.53
CA PRO A 173 14.23 -41.19 52.86
C PRO A 173 15.63 -41.02 53.44
N ASN A 174 16.24 -39.86 53.18
CA ASN A 174 17.51 -39.42 53.78
C ASN A 174 17.27 -38.24 54.78
N PRO A 175 18.20 -38.06 55.74
CA PRO A 175 17.96 -37.50 57.08
C PRO A 175 17.86 -35.96 57.12
N PRO A 176 17.39 -35.36 58.24
CA PRO A 176 17.23 -33.92 58.34
C PRO A 176 18.59 -33.24 58.45
N SER A 177 18.80 -32.20 57.64
CA SER A 177 19.92 -31.26 57.76
C SER A 177 19.40 -29.86 58.06
N PRO A 178 20.20 -29.03 58.76
CA PRO A 178 19.72 -28.03 59.70
C PRO A 178 19.21 -26.76 59.01
N ASP A 179 18.35 -26.04 59.75
CA ASP A 179 17.75 -24.75 59.35
C ASP A 179 18.80 -23.75 58.82
N PRO A 180 18.60 -23.18 57.61
CA PRO A 180 19.30 -21.97 57.24
C PRO A 180 18.56 -20.78 57.84
N ALA A 181 19.25 -20.09 58.74
CA ALA A 181 18.89 -18.77 59.21
C ALA A 181 18.50 -17.86 58.03
N SER A 182 17.40 -17.14 58.22
CA SER A 182 16.88 -16.10 57.35
C SER A 182 17.94 -15.07 56.99
N TYR A 183 18.46 -15.14 55.77
CA TYR A 183 19.19 -14.05 55.12
C TYR A 183 18.38 -13.61 53.91
N ILE A 184 17.66 -12.49 54.05
CA ILE A 184 16.98 -11.81 52.96
C ILE A 184 18.06 -11.04 52.19
N PRO A 185 18.33 -11.32 50.90
CA PRO A 185 19.17 -10.46 50.10
C PRO A 185 18.41 -9.16 49.85
N SER A 186 18.98 -8.04 50.28
CA SER A 186 18.50 -6.73 49.86
C SER A 186 18.63 -6.61 48.34
N PRO A 187 17.66 -6.01 47.63
CA PRO A 187 17.76 -5.82 46.19
C PRO A 187 18.94 -4.89 45.89
N SER A 188 19.86 -5.34 45.04
CA SER A 188 20.90 -4.47 44.49
C SER A 188 20.24 -3.28 43.80
N PRO A 189 20.70 -2.04 44.04
CA PRO A 189 20.18 -0.88 43.35
C PRO A 189 20.49 -1.01 41.86
N SER A 190 19.46 -0.81 41.03
CA SER A 190 19.65 -0.62 39.59
C SER A 190 20.69 0.47 39.34
N PRO A 191 21.59 0.32 38.35
CA PRO A 191 22.55 1.36 38.03
C PRO A 191 21.78 2.64 37.69
N SER A 192 22.09 3.71 38.42
CA SER A 192 21.59 5.04 38.12
C SER A 192 22.05 5.45 36.72
N PRO A 193 21.19 6.07 35.89
CA PRO A 193 21.58 6.54 34.58
C PRO A 193 22.68 7.60 34.74
N SER A 194 23.80 7.39 34.06
CA SER A 194 24.90 8.36 33.97
C SER A 194 24.37 9.70 33.44
N PRO A 195 24.78 10.86 34.01
CA PRO A 195 24.30 12.18 33.56
C PRO A 195 24.69 12.57 32.12
N ASP A 196 25.55 11.79 31.46
CA ASP A 196 26.16 12.14 30.16
C ASP A 196 25.67 11.28 28.98
N SER A 197 24.55 10.57 29.11
CA SER A 197 23.89 9.99 27.93
C SER A 197 23.03 11.07 27.27
N PRO A 198 23.35 11.53 26.04
CA PRO A 198 22.49 12.48 25.34
C PRO A 198 21.11 11.87 25.20
N ALA A 199 20.08 12.61 25.63
CA ALA A 199 18.69 12.26 25.33
C ALA A 199 18.58 11.96 23.83
N PRO A 200 17.77 10.95 23.42
CA PRO A 200 17.51 10.72 22.02
C PRO A 200 17.10 12.06 21.40
N ALA A 201 17.84 12.46 20.37
CA ALA A 201 17.65 13.77 19.74
C ALA A 201 16.16 13.94 19.43
N PRO A 202 15.58 15.13 19.68
CA PRO A 202 14.23 15.42 19.21
C PRO A 202 14.16 15.03 17.74
N TYR A 203 13.17 14.20 17.38
CA TYR A 203 12.96 13.79 16.00
C TYR A 203 13.05 15.02 15.10
N PRO A 204 13.80 14.94 13.98
CA PRO A 204 13.89 16.08 13.07
C PRO A 204 12.46 16.48 12.68
N PRO A 205 12.16 17.79 12.63
CA PRO A 205 10.84 18.24 12.23
C PRO A 205 10.50 17.61 10.87
N ILE A 206 9.27 17.10 10.76
CA ILE A 206 8.72 16.55 9.52
C ILE A 206 8.99 17.57 8.42
N SER A 207 9.94 17.25 7.53
CA SER A 207 10.23 18.08 6.37
C SER A 207 9.07 17.96 5.41
N ASN A 208 8.14 18.90 5.50
CA ASN A 208 7.06 19.09 4.52
C ASN A 208 7.58 19.67 3.18
N SER A 209 8.89 19.86 3.05
CA SER A 209 9.52 20.25 1.80
C SER A 209 9.45 19.07 0.83
N PRO A 210 8.91 19.25 -0.39
CA PRO A 210 8.99 18.23 -1.44
C PRO A 210 10.43 17.75 -1.62
N SER A 211 10.62 16.48 -2.00
CA SER A 211 11.94 16.00 -2.42
C SER A 211 12.54 16.96 -3.46
N PRO A 212 13.86 17.22 -3.43
CA PRO A 212 14.50 18.11 -4.40
C PRO A 212 14.05 17.80 -5.84
N GLY A 213 13.54 18.80 -6.54
CA GLY A 213 13.05 18.65 -7.92
C GLY A 213 11.54 18.39 -8.07
N LEU A 214 10.81 18.09 -6.99
CA LEU A 214 9.35 17.96 -7.04
C LEU A 214 8.65 19.25 -6.63
N SER A 215 7.49 19.52 -7.21
CA SER A 215 6.67 20.70 -6.91
C SER A 215 5.18 20.44 -7.01
N VAL A 216 4.40 21.04 -6.12
CA VAL A 216 2.94 21.08 -6.27
C VAL A 216 2.59 21.99 -7.44
N GLY A 217 1.67 21.55 -8.31
CA GLY A 217 1.30 22.30 -9.50
C GLY A 217 2.38 22.30 -10.58
N HIS A 218 3.27 21.30 -10.61
CA HIS A 218 4.36 21.16 -11.59
C HIS A 218 3.87 21.33 -13.05
N TYR A 219 2.68 20.82 -13.36
CA TYR A 219 2.09 20.85 -14.70
C TYR A 219 1.16 22.05 -14.96
N SER A 220 1.07 23.02 -14.05
CA SER A 220 0.07 24.13 -14.13
C SER A 220 0.17 24.95 -15.43
N TYR A 221 1.36 24.99 -16.05
CA TYR A 221 1.59 25.67 -17.32
C TYR A 221 1.67 24.71 -18.50
N SER A 222 2.41 23.60 -18.37
CA SER A 222 2.69 22.67 -19.48
C SER A 222 1.56 21.71 -19.79
N CYS A 223 0.75 21.33 -18.79
CA CYS A 223 -0.45 20.52 -18.96
C CYS A 223 -1.46 20.82 -17.83
N PRO A 224 -2.19 21.95 -17.91
CA PRO A 224 -3.01 22.44 -16.79
C PRO A 224 -4.09 21.45 -16.30
N ASN A 225 -4.56 20.57 -17.18
CA ASN A 225 -5.58 19.56 -16.87
C ASN A 225 -5.01 18.20 -16.43
N ALA A 226 -3.68 18.07 -16.26
CA ALA A 226 -3.04 16.77 -16.00
C ALA A 226 -3.64 16.02 -14.81
N GLU A 227 -3.72 16.68 -13.65
CA GLU A 227 -4.26 16.07 -12.43
C GLU A 227 -5.75 15.74 -12.55
N ALA A 228 -6.51 16.56 -13.28
CA ALA A 228 -7.94 16.32 -13.51
C ALA A 228 -8.18 15.09 -14.39
N ILE A 229 -7.40 14.93 -15.47
CA ILE A 229 -7.49 13.77 -16.36
C ILE A 229 -7.21 12.47 -15.61
N VAL A 230 -6.15 12.43 -14.78
CA VAL A 230 -5.85 11.24 -13.96
C VAL A 230 -6.99 10.99 -12.97
N ARG A 231 -7.46 12.03 -12.28
CA ARG A 231 -8.54 11.91 -11.30
C ARG A 231 -9.83 11.37 -11.90
N ASP A 232 -10.18 11.75 -13.13
CA ASP A 232 -11.38 11.26 -13.81
C ASP A 232 -11.25 9.77 -14.17
N ALA A 233 -10.09 9.33 -14.67
CA ALA A 233 -9.84 7.91 -14.92
C ALA A 233 -9.96 7.07 -13.64
N VAL A 234 -9.37 7.55 -12.54
CA VAL A 234 -9.41 6.88 -11.23
C VAL A 234 -10.80 6.88 -10.63
N LYS A 235 -11.55 7.99 -10.74
CA LYS A 235 -12.94 8.09 -10.30
C LYS A 235 -13.80 7.04 -10.98
N ASN A 236 -13.76 6.98 -12.31
CA ASN A 236 -14.55 6.05 -13.11
C ASN A 236 -14.25 4.60 -12.75
N ALA A 237 -12.97 4.27 -12.53
CA ALA A 237 -12.56 2.93 -12.13
C ALA A 237 -13.01 2.58 -10.70
N THR A 238 -12.82 3.51 -9.75
CA THR A 238 -13.09 3.29 -8.31
C THR A 238 -14.59 3.26 -8.02
N GLU A 239 -15.39 4.08 -8.68
CA GLU A 239 -16.87 4.06 -8.55
C GLU A 239 -17.46 2.77 -9.12
N LYS A 240 -16.84 2.19 -10.16
CA LYS A 240 -17.24 0.89 -10.70
C LYS A 240 -16.80 -0.28 -9.81
N ASN A 241 -15.59 -0.21 -9.26
CA ASN A 241 -15.02 -1.23 -8.40
C ASN A 241 -14.03 -0.59 -7.41
N ARG A 242 -14.43 -0.50 -6.14
CA ARG A 242 -13.60 0.06 -5.06
C ARG A 242 -12.30 -0.72 -4.84
N GLY A 243 -12.31 -2.02 -5.15
CA GLY A 243 -11.12 -2.85 -5.19
C GLY A 243 -10.06 -2.34 -6.18
N THR A 244 -10.44 -1.70 -7.29
CA THR A 244 -9.48 -1.09 -8.21
C THR A 244 -8.74 0.08 -7.54
N GLY A 245 -9.43 0.90 -6.76
CA GLY A 245 -8.82 1.96 -5.95
C GLY A 245 -7.75 1.40 -4.99
N ALA A 246 -8.07 0.32 -4.27
CA ALA A 246 -7.09 -0.35 -3.39
C ALA A 246 -5.88 -0.88 -4.18
N GLY A 247 -6.12 -1.37 -5.40
CA GLY A 247 -5.07 -1.79 -6.33
C GLY A 247 -4.14 -0.65 -6.72
N LEU A 248 -4.67 0.55 -6.97
CA LEU A 248 -3.88 1.72 -7.35
C LEU A 248 -3.01 2.24 -6.20
N ILE A 249 -3.54 2.27 -4.97
CA ILE A 249 -2.74 2.62 -3.78
C ILE A 249 -1.58 1.63 -3.62
N ARG A 250 -1.89 0.33 -3.74
CA ARG A 250 -0.87 -0.72 -3.69
C ARG A 250 0.15 -0.60 -4.83
N LEU A 251 -0.29 -0.33 -6.04
CA LEU A 251 0.59 -0.19 -7.21
C LEU A 251 1.58 0.97 -7.02
N PHE A 252 1.12 2.10 -6.47
CA PHE A 252 1.99 3.23 -6.14
C PHE A 252 3.00 2.89 -5.03
N PHE A 253 2.59 2.19 -3.97
CA PHE A 253 3.52 1.68 -2.95
C PHE A 253 4.57 0.74 -3.56
N HIS A 254 4.13 -0.21 -4.39
CA HIS A 254 5.02 -1.19 -5.00
C HIS A 254 6.07 -0.54 -5.91
N ASP A 255 5.67 0.46 -6.69
CA ASP A 255 6.61 1.26 -7.51
C ASP A 255 7.69 1.89 -6.63
N CYS A 256 7.27 2.71 -5.66
CA CYS A 256 8.17 3.47 -4.80
C CYS A 256 9.13 2.59 -4.00
N PHE A 257 8.74 1.37 -3.65
CA PHE A 257 9.55 0.50 -2.80
C PHE A 257 10.62 -0.28 -3.55
N VAL A 258 10.50 -0.58 -4.84
CA VAL A 258 11.53 -1.40 -5.53
C VAL A 258 12.74 -0.54 -5.91
N ARG A 259 12.61 0.36 -6.89
CA ARG A 259 13.71 1.21 -7.39
C ARG A 259 13.55 2.71 -7.07
N GLY A 260 12.45 3.07 -6.44
CA GLY A 260 12.00 4.46 -6.26
C GLY A 260 10.71 4.70 -7.04
N CYS A 261 10.08 5.85 -6.84
CA CYS A 261 8.85 6.22 -7.53
C CYS A 261 9.18 6.66 -8.97
N ASP A 262 9.51 5.69 -9.81
CA ASP A 262 9.99 5.89 -11.19
C ASP A 262 9.17 5.11 -12.23
N ALA A 263 8.04 4.54 -11.82
CA ALA A 263 7.16 3.74 -12.68
C ALA A 263 7.87 2.55 -13.36
N SER A 264 8.96 2.02 -12.77
CA SER A 264 9.62 0.80 -13.25
C SER A 264 8.69 -0.40 -13.20
N VAL A 265 7.79 -0.44 -12.21
CA VAL A 265 6.79 -1.50 -12.02
C VAL A 265 5.86 -1.68 -13.23
N LEU A 266 5.71 -0.64 -14.06
CA LEU A 266 4.81 -0.65 -15.22
C LEU A 266 5.44 -1.33 -16.45
N LEU A 267 6.76 -1.54 -16.49
CA LEU A 267 7.44 -2.05 -17.68
C LEU A 267 7.14 -3.52 -17.95
N ASN A 268 6.71 -3.82 -19.17
CA ASN A 268 6.58 -5.21 -19.67
C ASN A 268 7.92 -5.80 -20.12
N THR A 269 8.84 -4.95 -20.57
CA THR A 269 10.17 -5.35 -21.04
C THR A 269 11.14 -4.16 -20.95
N THR A 270 12.42 -4.46 -20.76
CA THR A 270 13.52 -3.49 -20.66
C THR A 270 14.54 -3.61 -21.79
N GLY A 271 14.24 -4.35 -22.86
CA GLY A 271 15.18 -4.61 -23.97
C GLY A 271 16.36 -5.51 -23.62
N SER A 272 16.62 -5.79 -22.34
CA SER A 272 17.65 -6.71 -21.85
C SER A 272 17.30 -8.19 -21.99
N GLY A 273 16.02 -8.52 -22.24
CA GLY A 273 15.52 -9.90 -22.25
C GLY A 273 15.21 -10.48 -20.86
N GLU A 274 15.62 -9.80 -19.79
CA GLU A 274 15.34 -10.20 -18.42
C GLU A 274 13.86 -9.98 -18.03
N PRO A 275 13.29 -10.82 -17.15
CA PRO A 275 11.94 -10.59 -16.61
C PRO A 275 11.88 -9.30 -15.79
N THR A 276 10.88 -8.46 -16.05
CA THR A 276 10.63 -7.23 -15.30
C THR A 276 9.95 -7.50 -13.95
N GLU A 277 9.80 -6.46 -13.14
CA GLU A 277 9.10 -6.51 -11.85
C GLU A 277 7.70 -7.10 -11.92
N LEU A 278 7.00 -7.00 -13.06
CA LEU A 278 5.68 -7.63 -13.26
C LEU A 278 5.71 -9.16 -13.09
N LYS A 279 6.87 -9.78 -13.28
CA LYS A 279 7.07 -11.23 -13.08
C LYS A 279 7.62 -11.57 -11.70
N GLY A 280 7.89 -10.57 -10.86
CA GLY A 280 8.28 -10.76 -9.47
C GLY A 280 7.13 -11.32 -8.62
N PRO A 281 7.37 -12.28 -7.72
CA PRO A 281 6.29 -12.94 -6.97
C PRO A 281 5.34 -11.98 -6.21
N PRO A 282 5.82 -10.91 -5.53
CA PRO A 282 4.94 -9.94 -4.87
C PRO A 282 4.01 -9.20 -5.84
N ASN A 283 4.40 -9.07 -7.10
CA ASN A 283 3.73 -8.24 -8.10
C ASN A 283 2.71 -9.01 -8.95
N LEU A 284 2.70 -10.35 -8.89
CA LEU A 284 1.77 -11.20 -9.65
C LEU A 284 0.29 -10.94 -9.33
N THR A 285 0.00 -10.22 -8.25
CA THR A 285 -1.35 -9.88 -7.78
C THR A 285 -1.65 -8.38 -7.87
N LEU A 286 -0.79 -7.58 -8.49
CA LEU A 286 -1.06 -6.16 -8.74
C LEU A 286 -2.19 -6.01 -9.77
N ARG A 287 -2.92 -4.89 -9.68
CA ARG A 287 -4.04 -4.55 -10.57
C ARG A 287 -4.15 -3.03 -10.72
N GLY A 288 -4.90 -2.57 -11.71
CA GLY A 288 -5.09 -1.13 -11.98
C GLY A 288 -4.16 -0.58 -13.07
N PHE A 289 -3.34 -1.42 -13.70
CA PHE A 289 -2.49 -1.03 -14.83
C PHE A 289 -3.31 -0.41 -15.97
N GLU A 290 -4.50 -0.95 -16.23
CA GLU A 290 -5.43 -0.46 -17.24
C GLU A 290 -5.93 0.96 -16.96
N VAL A 291 -6.02 1.37 -15.69
CA VAL A 291 -6.41 2.73 -15.30
C VAL A 291 -5.25 3.70 -15.56
N ILE A 292 -4.02 3.27 -15.25
CA ILE A 292 -2.81 4.05 -15.53
C ILE A 292 -2.63 4.24 -17.03
N ASP A 293 -2.82 3.19 -17.83
CA ASP A 293 -2.73 3.27 -19.28
C ASP A 293 -3.82 4.16 -19.89
N ALA A 294 -5.06 4.07 -19.40
CA ALA A 294 -6.15 4.93 -19.85
C ALA A 294 -5.89 6.41 -19.50
N ALA A 295 -5.45 6.69 -18.27
CA ALA A 295 -5.08 8.04 -17.86
C ALA A 295 -3.92 8.57 -18.70
N LYS A 296 -2.89 7.76 -18.93
CA LYS A 296 -1.73 8.13 -19.74
C LYS A 296 -2.11 8.40 -21.19
N ALA A 297 -2.98 7.58 -21.79
CA ALA A 297 -3.44 7.79 -23.16
C ALA A 297 -4.17 9.14 -23.30
N ALA A 298 -5.07 9.47 -22.37
CA ALA A 298 -5.77 10.75 -22.36
C ALA A 298 -4.81 11.94 -22.13
N LEU A 299 -3.78 11.76 -21.29
CA LEU A 299 -2.73 12.78 -21.11
C LEU A 299 -1.90 12.98 -22.37
N GLU A 300 -1.52 11.91 -23.07
CA GLU A 300 -0.76 12.03 -24.32
C GLU A 300 -1.58 12.66 -25.46
N GLU A 301 -2.90 12.53 -25.43
CA GLU A 301 -3.79 13.25 -26.34
C GLU A 301 -3.87 14.75 -26.00
N ALA A 302 -3.96 15.08 -24.71
CA ALA A 302 -4.11 16.47 -24.26
C ALA A 302 -2.79 17.26 -24.28
N CYS A 303 -1.67 16.63 -23.91
CA CYS A 303 -0.37 17.26 -23.73
C CYS A 303 0.76 16.24 -24.01
N PRO A 304 1.05 15.94 -25.29
CA PRO A 304 1.97 14.88 -25.69
C PRO A 304 3.37 15.01 -25.07
N GLY A 305 3.87 13.93 -24.46
CA GLY A 305 5.24 13.85 -23.94
C GLY A 305 5.54 14.75 -22.73
N VAL A 306 4.51 15.23 -22.02
CA VAL A 306 4.69 16.15 -20.88
C VAL A 306 4.68 15.44 -19.53
N VAL A 307 3.68 14.58 -19.28
CA VAL A 307 3.43 14.00 -17.94
C VAL A 307 4.05 12.61 -17.85
N SER A 308 4.90 12.33 -16.85
CA SER A 308 5.51 11.01 -16.68
C SER A 308 4.53 9.96 -16.17
N CYS A 309 4.79 8.68 -16.43
CA CYS A 309 4.00 7.61 -15.83
C CYS A 309 4.19 7.51 -14.31
N ALA A 310 5.37 7.88 -13.80
CA ALA A 310 5.63 8.00 -12.37
C ALA A 310 4.70 9.01 -11.70
N ASP A 311 4.45 10.17 -12.32
CA ASP A 311 3.49 11.14 -11.79
C ASP A 311 2.03 10.68 -11.96
N VAL A 312 1.70 9.94 -13.04
CA VAL A 312 0.38 9.30 -13.16
C VAL A 312 0.12 8.34 -11.99
N LEU A 313 1.10 7.52 -11.59
CA LEU A 313 0.97 6.63 -10.43
C LEU A 313 0.77 7.40 -9.12
N ALA A 314 1.57 8.45 -8.88
CA ALA A 314 1.47 9.25 -7.67
C ALA A 314 0.09 9.95 -7.56
N PHE A 315 -0.39 10.52 -8.67
CA PHE A 315 -1.73 11.09 -8.75
C PHE A 315 -2.81 10.03 -8.57
N ALA A 316 -2.68 8.86 -9.19
CA ALA A 316 -3.65 7.78 -9.05
C ALA A 316 -3.74 7.26 -7.60
N GLY A 317 -2.61 7.12 -6.90
CA GLY A 317 -2.59 6.74 -5.48
C GLY A 317 -3.30 7.75 -4.58
N ARG A 318 -3.07 9.05 -4.80
CA ARG A 318 -3.80 10.14 -4.10
C ARG A 318 -5.29 10.10 -4.42
N ASP A 319 -5.66 10.03 -5.68
CA ASP A 319 -7.06 10.13 -6.10
C ASP A 319 -7.87 8.91 -5.64
N ALA A 320 -7.26 7.71 -5.68
CA ALA A 320 -7.84 6.50 -5.09
C ALA A 320 -8.04 6.67 -3.58
N THR A 321 -7.06 7.23 -2.86
CA THR A 321 -7.20 7.54 -1.42
C THR A 321 -8.37 8.50 -1.16
N PHE A 322 -8.50 9.56 -1.96
CA PHE A 322 -9.59 10.53 -1.83
C PHE A 322 -10.97 9.88 -2.03
N PHE A 323 -11.14 9.04 -3.05
CA PHE A 323 -12.43 8.37 -3.28
C PHE A 323 -12.74 7.27 -2.25
N LEU A 324 -11.72 6.50 -1.83
CA LEU A 324 -11.89 5.40 -0.89
C LEU A 324 -12.12 5.85 0.56
N THR A 325 -11.64 7.03 0.92
CA THR A 325 -11.96 7.68 2.21
C THR A 325 -13.34 8.35 2.19
N ASN A 326 -14.18 8.05 1.20
CA ASN A 326 -15.47 8.73 0.98
C ASN A 326 -15.34 10.26 0.94
N ARG A 327 -14.21 10.76 0.41
CA ARG A 327 -13.88 12.19 0.28
C ARG A 327 -13.70 12.90 1.62
N THR A 328 -13.46 12.14 2.70
CA THR A 328 -13.22 12.68 4.05
C THR A 328 -11.75 12.98 4.31
N ALA A 329 -10.83 12.23 3.70
CA ALA A 329 -9.44 12.68 3.65
C ALA A 329 -9.41 13.89 2.72
N ALA A 330 -9.02 15.05 3.28
CA ALA A 330 -8.84 16.25 2.49
C ALA A 330 -7.95 15.93 1.28
N TYR A 331 -8.40 16.33 0.09
CA TYR A 331 -7.57 16.21 -1.10
C TYR A 331 -6.21 16.84 -0.83
N PHE A 332 -5.17 16.02 -0.78
CA PHE A 332 -3.83 16.47 -0.41
C PHE A 332 -3.00 16.77 -1.67
N PRO A 333 -2.31 17.92 -1.74
CA PRO A 333 -1.47 18.24 -2.88
C PRO A 333 -0.35 17.19 -3.03
N MET A 334 -0.27 16.58 -4.22
CA MET A 334 0.80 15.63 -4.54
C MET A 334 1.86 16.37 -5.38
N PRO A 335 3.09 16.54 -4.87
CA PRO A 335 4.19 17.07 -5.68
C PRO A 335 4.45 16.17 -6.90
N ALA A 336 4.79 16.79 -8.02
CA ALA A 336 5.11 16.14 -9.30
C ALA A 336 6.41 16.69 -9.90
N GLY A 337 6.85 16.10 -11.00
CA GLY A 337 8.16 16.30 -11.63
C GLY A 337 9.02 15.03 -11.66
N ARG A 338 8.42 13.85 -11.45
CA ARG A 338 9.14 12.56 -11.50
C ARG A 338 9.44 12.20 -12.95
N TYR A 339 10.55 11.50 -13.17
CA TYR A 339 10.86 10.88 -14.45
C TYR A 339 10.70 9.35 -14.40
N ASP A 340 10.42 8.76 -15.55
CA ASP A 340 10.25 7.33 -15.73
C ASP A 340 11.60 6.60 -15.79
N GLY A 341 11.77 5.59 -14.95
CA GLY A 341 12.92 4.69 -14.95
C GLY A 341 12.93 3.78 -16.18
N ARG A 342 14.15 3.40 -16.61
CA ARG A 342 14.39 2.55 -17.78
C ARG A 342 14.79 1.11 -17.41
N VAL A 343 14.74 0.77 -16.13
CA VAL A 343 15.27 -0.48 -15.57
C VAL A 343 14.20 -1.11 -14.68
N SER A 344 13.98 -2.40 -14.84
CA SER A 344 13.04 -3.18 -14.03
C SER A 344 13.47 -4.64 -14.03
N PHE A 345 13.57 -5.24 -12.84
CA PHE A 345 13.99 -6.64 -12.68
C PHE A 345 13.10 -7.39 -11.69
N ALA A 346 12.66 -8.59 -12.06
CA ALA A 346 11.78 -9.41 -11.23
C ALA A 346 12.37 -9.73 -9.85
N ASN A 347 13.68 -9.98 -9.76
CA ASN A 347 14.35 -10.36 -8.52
C ASN A 347 14.43 -9.22 -7.49
N GLU A 348 14.32 -7.96 -7.93
CA GLU A 348 14.36 -6.80 -7.03
C GLU A 348 13.09 -6.68 -6.18
N THR A 349 11.97 -7.25 -6.64
CA THR A 349 10.69 -7.21 -5.92
C THR A 349 10.78 -7.86 -4.54
N THR A 350 11.27 -9.10 -4.45
CA THR A 350 11.41 -9.82 -3.18
C THR A 350 12.50 -9.23 -2.28
N LEU A 351 13.49 -8.56 -2.86
CA LEU A 351 14.58 -7.92 -2.10
C LEU A 351 14.13 -6.63 -1.42
N ASN A 352 13.22 -5.89 -2.05
CA ASN A 352 12.89 -4.53 -1.62
C ASN A 352 11.49 -4.39 -1.02
N LEU A 353 10.54 -5.25 -1.38
CA LEU A 353 9.17 -5.19 -0.85
C LEU A 353 9.09 -5.93 0.49
N PRO A 354 8.49 -5.30 1.53
CA PRO A 354 8.19 -5.99 2.78
C PRO A 354 7.32 -7.22 2.56
N SER A 355 7.63 -8.33 3.24
CA SER A 355 6.81 -9.54 3.20
C SER A 355 5.61 -9.40 4.14
N PRO A 356 4.43 -9.96 3.80
CA PRO A 356 3.32 -10.07 4.77
C PRO A 356 3.67 -10.92 6.01
N SER A 357 4.74 -11.72 5.93
CA SER A 357 5.27 -12.51 7.05
C SER A 357 6.33 -11.79 7.88
N SER A 358 6.72 -10.56 7.52
CA SER A 358 7.76 -9.80 8.23
C SER A 358 7.35 -9.41 9.66
N GLY A 359 8.30 -9.48 10.59
CA GLY A 359 8.14 -8.90 11.92
C GLY A 359 8.49 -7.41 11.96
N LEU A 360 8.26 -6.77 13.11
CA LEU A 360 8.38 -5.33 13.27
C LEU A 360 9.77 -4.79 12.90
N GLN A 361 10.83 -5.49 13.28
CA GLN A 361 12.21 -5.07 12.98
C GLN A 361 12.48 -5.05 11.47
N GLN A 362 12.03 -6.09 10.74
CA GLN A 362 12.22 -6.15 9.28
C GLN A 362 11.40 -5.08 8.57
N LEU A 363 10.17 -4.81 9.03
CA LEU A 363 9.34 -3.72 8.50
C LEU A 363 10.02 -2.37 8.69
N ASN A 364 10.45 -2.07 9.92
CA ASN A 364 11.12 -0.80 10.22
C ASN A 364 12.39 -0.63 9.38
N HIS A 365 13.20 -1.68 9.23
CA HIS A 365 14.39 -1.64 8.39
C HIS A 365 14.05 -1.34 6.91
N SER A 366 13.04 -1.99 6.35
CA SER A 366 12.62 -1.79 4.96
C SER A 366 12.12 -0.36 4.71
N PHE A 367 11.26 0.18 5.59
CA PHE A 367 10.76 1.55 5.46
C PHE A 367 11.88 2.58 5.68
N HIS A 368 12.74 2.38 6.67
CA HIS A 368 13.87 3.26 6.93
C HIS A 368 14.87 3.28 5.77
N ALA A 369 15.07 2.15 5.08
CA ALA A 369 15.89 2.10 3.86
C ALA A 369 15.33 2.96 2.71
N LYS A 370 14.03 3.32 2.77
CA LYS A 370 13.37 4.25 1.85
C LYS A 370 13.23 5.67 2.44
N GLY A 371 13.87 5.96 3.57
CA GLY A 371 13.78 7.27 4.24
C GLY A 371 12.44 7.53 4.95
N LEU A 372 11.63 6.48 5.14
CA LEU A 372 10.37 6.55 5.86
C LEU A 372 10.60 6.19 7.33
N SER A 373 9.98 6.96 8.22
CA SER A 373 10.10 6.78 9.67
C SER A 373 9.27 5.61 10.18
N LEU A 374 9.47 5.24 11.44
CA LEU A 374 8.64 4.26 12.13
C LEU A 374 7.15 4.67 12.15
N GLU A 375 6.87 5.97 12.31
CA GLU A 375 5.49 6.48 12.26
C GLU A 375 4.91 6.42 10.85
N ASP A 376 5.70 6.70 9.81
CA ASP A 376 5.27 6.54 8.41
C ASP A 376 4.92 5.08 8.12
N MET A 377 5.72 4.13 8.63
CA MET A 377 5.44 2.69 8.49
C MET A 377 4.09 2.32 9.13
N VAL A 378 3.87 2.65 10.41
CA VAL A 378 2.59 2.35 11.09
C VAL A 378 1.41 3.03 10.40
N THR A 379 1.61 4.26 9.91
CA THR A 379 0.57 5.03 9.22
C THR A 379 0.23 4.44 7.86
N LEU A 380 1.22 4.13 7.03
CA LEU A 380 1.02 3.58 5.68
C LEU A 380 0.47 2.16 5.71
N SER A 381 0.75 1.37 6.76
CA SER A 381 0.07 0.08 6.97
C SER A 381 -1.46 0.20 7.05
N GLY A 382 -1.99 1.38 7.41
CA GLY A 382 -3.43 1.67 7.36
C GLY A 382 -4.06 1.55 5.97
N ALA A 383 -3.27 1.52 4.90
CA ALA A 383 -3.75 1.21 3.55
C ALA A 383 -4.42 -0.18 3.47
N HIS A 384 -4.10 -1.10 4.38
CA HIS A 384 -4.75 -2.41 4.51
C HIS A 384 -6.19 -2.34 5.07
N SER A 385 -6.72 -1.15 5.34
CA SER A 385 -8.16 -0.96 5.62
C SER A 385 -9.06 -1.30 4.42
N VAL A 386 -8.51 -1.39 3.22
CA VAL A 386 -9.29 -1.63 2.01
C VAL A 386 -8.65 -2.70 1.14
N GLY A 387 -9.49 -3.47 0.44
CA GLY A 387 -9.05 -4.46 -0.53
C GLY A 387 -8.99 -5.87 0.03
N ARG A 388 -8.27 -6.74 -0.68
CA ARG A 388 -8.34 -8.19 -0.51
C ARG A 388 -6.95 -8.81 -0.53
N SER A 389 -6.83 -9.97 0.08
CA SER A 389 -5.63 -10.79 0.04
C SER A 389 -5.97 -12.23 -0.33
N SER A 390 -5.08 -12.88 -1.08
CA SER A 390 -5.06 -14.33 -1.15
C SER A 390 -4.74 -14.92 0.22
N CYS A 391 -5.34 -16.06 0.55
CA CYS A 391 -5.05 -16.82 1.77
C CYS A 391 -3.60 -17.28 1.84
N SER A 392 -2.92 -17.49 0.71
CA SER A 392 -1.51 -17.86 0.71
C SER A 392 -0.62 -16.83 1.42
N SER A 393 -1.01 -15.55 1.42
CA SER A 393 -0.26 -14.46 2.05
C SER A 393 -0.32 -14.46 3.58
N PHE A 394 -1.31 -15.12 4.19
CA PHE A 394 -1.49 -15.17 5.65
C PHE A 394 -1.74 -16.58 6.20
N HIS A 395 -1.64 -17.62 5.37
CA HIS A 395 -1.91 -19.00 5.77
C HIS A 395 -1.09 -19.44 7.00
N GLY A 396 0.16 -18.97 7.12
CA GLY A 396 1.02 -19.26 8.26
C GLY A 396 0.46 -18.81 9.62
N ARG A 397 -0.46 -17.83 9.64
CA ARG A 397 -1.14 -17.37 10.86
C ARG A 397 -2.40 -18.15 11.21
N LEU A 398 -2.91 -18.98 10.30
CA LEU A 398 -4.14 -19.75 10.54
C LEU A 398 -3.90 -21.05 11.33
N SER A 399 -2.63 -21.45 11.46
CA SER A 399 -2.20 -22.61 12.24
C SER A 399 -2.64 -22.49 13.71
N PRO A 400 -3.30 -23.51 14.28
CA PRO A 400 -3.67 -23.50 15.69
C PRO A 400 -2.43 -23.34 16.58
N ASN A 401 -2.50 -22.46 17.58
CA ASN A 401 -1.50 -22.26 18.65
C ASN A 401 -0.20 -21.53 18.28
N SER A 402 -0.08 -20.95 17.08
CA SER A 402 1.14 -20.23 16.66
C SER A 402 0.94 -18.75 16.34
N SER A 403 -0.29 -18.24 16.40
CA SER A 403 -0.60 -16.85 16.11
C SER A 403 -1.32 -16.18 17.27
N ASP A 404 -1.10 -14.88 17.39
CA ASP A 404 -1.82 -13.94 18.25
C ASP A 404 -3.22 -13.57 17.72
N MET A 405 -3.67 -14.18 16.62
CA MET A 405 -4.93 -13.84 15.96
C MET A 405 -6.12 -14.25 16.82
N ASP A 406 -7.15 -13.41 16.87
CA ASP A 406 -8.42 -13.73 17.54
C ASP A 406 -8.95 -15.12 17.12
N PRO A 407 -9.23 -16.04 18.08
CA PRO A 407 -9.55 -17.42 17.76
C PRO A 407 -10.80 -17.61 16.89
N GLU A 408 -11.82 -16.76 17.09
CA GLU A 408 -13.06 -16.81 16.30
C GLU A 408 -12.79 -16.32 14.88
N PHE A 409 -12.06 -15.22 14.73
CA PHE A 409 -11.63 -14.70 13.43
C PHE A 409 -10.78 -15.72 12.67
N ALA A 410 -9.77 -16.31 13.32
CA ALA A 410 -8.94 -17.37 12.75
C ALA A 410 -9.78 -18.59 12.29
N SER A 411 -10.78 -18.97 13.08
CA SER A 411 -11.72 -20.05 12.72
C SER A 411 -12.53 -19.71 11.47
N SER A 412 -13.00 -18.47 11.35
CA SER A 412 -13.74 -18.00 10.18
C SER A 412 -12.86 -18.00 8.91
N LEU A 413 -11.62 -17.53 9.02
CA LEU A 413 -10.65 -17.50 7.92
C LEU A 413 -10.24 -18.91 7.50
N ARG A 414 -10.05 -19.85 8.43
CA ARG A 414 -9.77 -21.26 8.09
C ARG A 414 -10.87 -21.86 7.20
N LYS A 415 -12.13 -21.57 7.49
CA LYS A 415 -13.26 -22.01 6.65
C LYS A 415 -13.21 -21.35 5.28
N GLN A 416 -13.00 -20.04 5.22
CA GLN A 416 -12.92 -19.29 3.97
C GLN A 416 -11.76 -19.75 3.07
N CYS A 417 -10.59 -19.99 3.66
CA CYS A 417 -9.38 -20.40 2.96
C CYS A 417 -9.36 -21.88 2.53
N SER A 418 -10.41 -22.65 2.84
CA SER A 418 -10.60 -24.01 2.33
C SER A 418 -11.36 -24.07 1.01
N SER A 419 -11.80 -22.91 0.49
CA SER A 419 -12.53 -22.78 -0.77
C SER A 419 -11.63 -22.78 -2.01
N SER A 420 -12.24 -22.91 -3.19
CA SER A 420 -11.55 -22.91 -4.50
C SER A 420 -10.99 -21.56 -4.94
N ASP A 421 -11.48 -20.46 -4.37
CA ASP A 421 -10.97 -19.10 -4.59
C ASP A 421 -10.69 -18.44 -3.23
N PRO A 422 -9.58 -18.80 -2.57
CA PRO A 422 -9.36 -18.47 -1.17
C PRO A 422 -8.83 -17.03 -1.05
N THR A 423 -9.72 -16.05 -1.18
CA THR A 423 -9.44 -14.63 -0.86
C THR A 423 -10.21 -14.16 0.37
N ALA A 424 -9.60 -13.29 1.16
CA ALA A 424 -10.21 -12.62 2.31
C ALA A 424 -10.12 -11.10 2.17
N MET A 425 -11.09 -10.38 2.77
CA MET A 425 -11.02 -8.93 2.90
C MET A 425 -9.93 -8.56 3.93
N GLN A 426 -9.11 -7.55 3.63
CA GLN A 426 -8.07 -7.12 4.56
C GLN A 426 -8.65 -6.45 5.81
N ASP A 427 -9.71 -5.64 5.63
CA ASP A 427 -10.62 -5.22 6.69
C ASP A 427 -11.94 -5.99 6.57
N PHE A 428 -12.34 -6.71 7.61
CA PHE A 428 -13.57 -7.50 7.59
C PHE A 428 -14.82 -6.69 7.97
N LYS A 429 -14.66 -5.49 8.53
CA LYS A 429 -15.76 -4.62 8.99
C LYS A 429 -16.12 -3.58 7.93
N THR A 430 -15.13 -2.90 7.35
CA THR A 430 -15.32 -1.86 6.31
C THR A 430 -14.50 -2.16 5.05
N PRO A 431 -14.69 -3.32 4.41
CA PRO A 431 -13.77 -3.86 3.40
C PRO A 431 -13.51 -3.00 2.16
N ASP A 432 -14.45 -2.10 1.87
CA ASP A 432 -14.43 -1.23 0.70
C ASP A 432 -14.02 0.21 1.05
N ASP A 433 -13.89 0.57 2.32
CA ASP A 433 -13.56 1.93 2.77
C ASP A 433 -12.12 2.01 3.29
N LEU A 434 -11.43 3.07 2.91
CA LEU A 434 -10.12 3.39 3.46
C LEU A 434 -10.34 4.27 4.68
N ASP A 435 -10.30 3.66 5.86
CA ASP A 435 -10.59 4.33 7.13
C ASP A 435 -9.68 3.80 8.27
N ARG A 436 -9.96 4.24 9.50
CA ARG A 436 -9.19 3.83 10.68
C ARG A 436 -9.64 2.49 11.30
N GLN A 437 -10.61 1.80 10.71
CA GLN A 437 -11.12 0.51 11.18
C GLN A 437 -10.02 -0.55 11.20
N TYR A 438 -9.05 -0.47 10.28
CA TYR A 438 -7.82 -1.26 10.30
C TYR A 438 -7.13 -1.27 11.67
N TYR A 439 -6.97 -0.11 12.30
CA TYR A 439 -6.26 -0.01 13.58
C TYR A 439 -7.06 -0.59 14.73
N GLN A 440 -8.39 -0.45 14.70
CA GLN A 440 -9.25 -1.12 15.67
C GLN A 440 -9.17 -2.65 15.49
N ASN A 441 -9.10 -3.13 14.25
CA ASN A 441 -8.90 -4.55 13.97
C ASN A 441 -7.53 -5.03 14.47
N ALA A 442 -6.48 -4.21 14.37
CA ALA A 442 -5.16 -4.53 14.92
C ALA A 442 -5.19 -4.66 16.45
N VAL A 443 -5.88 -3.74 17.14
CA VAL A 443 -6.11 -3.80 18.60
C VAL A 443 -6.91 -5.05 18.99
N ASP A 444 -7.92 -5.41 18.19
CA ASP A 444 -8.76 -6.59 18.40
C ASP A 444 -8.07 -7.91 17.98
N HIS A 445 -6.81 -7.88 17.51
CA HIS A 445 -6.09 -9.01 16.91
C HIS A 445 -6.80 -9.68 15.72
N LYS A 446 -7.55 -8.88 14.94
CA LYS A 446 -8.35 -9.29 13.77
C LYS A 446 -7.81 -8.73 12.45
N VAL A 447 -6.49 -8.77 12.29
CA VAL A 447 -5.77 -8.42 11.05
C VAL A 447 -5.26 -9.67 10.34
N LEU A 448 -5.05 -9.61 9.03
CA LEU A 448 -4.64 -10.79 8.25
C LEU A 448 -3.15 -11.11 8.38
N PHE A 449 -2.26 -10.15 8.17
CA PHE A 449 -0.83 -10.44 7.98
C PHE A 449 -0.05 -10.46 9.29
N THR A 450 1.10 -11.16 9.30
CA THR A 450 2.05 -11.09 10.42
C THR A 450 2.60 -9.67 10.53
N SER A 451 2.81 -9.01 9.39
CA SER A 451 3.24 -7.62 9.34
C SER A 451 2.27 -6.65 9.99
N ASP A 452 0.96 -6.91 9.91
CA ASP A 452 -0.07 -6.08 10.55
C ASP A 452 -0.06 -6.29 12.07
N ALA A 453 -0.05 -7.55 12.50
CA ALA A 453 -0.01 -7.92 13.91
C ALA A 453 1.27 -7.41 14.60
N ALA A 454 2.39 -7.40 13.87
CA ALA A 454 3.67 -6.92 14.36
C ALA A 454 3.66 -5.44 14.77
N LEU A 455 2.70 -4.63 14.31
CA LEU A 455 2.56 -3.24 14.75
C LEU A 455 2.23 -3.14 16.25
N MET A 456 1.66 -4.19 16.85
CA MET A 456 1.37 -4.27 18.28
C MET A 456 2.54 -4.83 19.12
N ALA A 457 3.66 -5.21 18.49
CA ALA A 457 4.75 -5.93 19.16
C ALA A 457 5.62 -5.06 20.09
N SER A 458 5.53 -3.72 20.00
CA SER A 458 6.27 -2.79 20.86
C SER A 458 5.35 -1.73 21.46
N ASN A 459 5.68 -1.23 22.66
CA ASN A 459 4.90 -0.17 23.30
C ASN A 459 4.85 1.13 22.47
N GLU A 460 5.89 1.42 21.69
CA GLU A 460 5.96 2.62 20.85
C GLU A 460 4.99 2.52 19.68
N THR A 461 5.06 1.44 18.90
CA THR A 461 4.18 1.23 17.74
C THR A 461 2.74 0.93 18.15
N ALA A 462 2.52 0.22 19.27
CA ALA A 462 1.17 0.01 19.80
C ALA A 462 0.50 1.33 20.19
N ARG A 463 1.26 2.31 20.71
CA ARG A 463 0.73 3.66 20.99
C ARG A 463 0.32 4.37 19.70
N MET A 464 1.14 4.30 18.65
CA MET A 464 0.80 4.87 17.34
C MET A 464 -0.46 4.23 16.73
N VAL A 465 -0.62 2.90 16.88
CA VAL A 465 -1.83 2.17 16.47
C VAL A 465 -3.05 2.67 17.25
N LEU A 466 -2.96 2.82 18.57
CA LEU A 466 -4.06 3.32 19.41
C LEU A 466 -4.43 4.77 19.07
N ASP A 467 -3.44 5.63 18.84
CA ASP A 467 -3.67 7.02 18.43
C ASP A 467 -4.42 7.06 17.09
N ASN A 468 -3.99 6.27 16.10
CA ASN A 468 -4.66 6.17 14.81
C ASN A 468 -6.07 5.56 14.91
N ALA A 469 -6.29 4.61 15.84
CA ALA A 469 -7.60 3.99 16.06
C ALA A 469 -8.62 4.95 16.71
N HIS A 470 -8.16 5.78 17.65
CA HIS A 470 -9.06 6.49 18.58
C HIS A 470 -9.12 8.00 18.36
N VAL A 471 -8.06 8.65 17.89
CA VAL A 471 -8.07 10.10 17.63
C VAL A 471 -8.69 10.37 16.26
N SER A 472 -9.89 10.97 16.25
CA SER A 472 -10.63 11.26 15.03
C SER A 472 -9.85 12.21 14.10
N GLY A 473 -9.73 11.86 12.82
CA GLY A 473 -9.06 12.69 11.80
C GLY A 473 -7.52 12.67 11.84
N LEU A 474 -6.92 12.05 12.88
CA LEU A 474 -5.47 12.03 13.03
C LEU A 474 -4.81 11.15 11.98
N TRP A 475 -5.34 9.94 11.80
CA TRP A 475 -4.77 8.98 10.85
C TRP A 475 -4.86 9.49 9.41
N GLU A 476 -5.99 10.05 8.99
CA GLU A 476 -6.18 10.58 7.63
C GLU A 476 -5.16 11.67 7.31
N LYS A 477 -4.89 12.56 8.28
CA LYS A 477 -3.87 13.60 8.15
C LYS A 477 -2.46 13.01 8.05
N LYS A 478 -2.12 12.04 8.91
CA LYS A 478 -0.82 11.36 8.86
C LYS A 478 -0.65 10.58 7.56
N PHE A 479 -1.69 9.88 7.11
CA PHE A 479 -1.70 9.07 5.89
C PHE A 479 -1.46 9.92 4.66
N ALA A 480 -2.14 11.07 4.54
CA ALA A 480 -1.88 12.04 3.47
C ALA A 480 -0.40 12.50 3.45
N ALA A 481 0.16 12.86 4.61
CA ALA A 481 1.55 13.28 4.71
C ALA A 481 2.54 12.15 4.37
N ALA A 482 2.28 10.93 4.86
CA ALA A 482 3.13 9.77 4.62
C ALA A 482 3.07 9.32 3.14
N MET A 483 1.91 9.42 2.48
CA MET A 483 1.77 9.17 1.04
C MET A 483 2.57 10.17 0.19
N VAL A 484 2.54 11.46 0.55
CA VAL A 484 3.37 12.49 -0.10
C VAL A 484 4.86 12.19 0.10
N LYS A 485 5.26 11.82 1.32
CA LYS A 485 6.65 11.46 1.64
C LYS A 485 7.10 10.22 0.89
N MET A 486 6.29 9.17 0.86
CA MET A 486 6.53 7.96 0.08
C MET A 486 6.69 8.28 -1.41
N GLY A 487 5.87 9.18 -1.95
CA GLY A 487 6.00 9.66 -3.32
C GLY A 487 7.33 10.36 -3.63
N GLY A 488 8.11 10.74 -2.62
CA GLY A 488 9.42 11.37 -2.79
C GLY A 488 10.59 10.38 -2.85
N VAL A 489 10.34 9.08 -2.75
CA VAL A 489 11.39 8.04 -2.64
C VAL A 489 12.07 7.81 -4.00
N GLY A 490 13.40 7.92 -4.04
CA GLY A 490 14.23 7.45 -5.16
C GLY A 490 13.89 8.03 -6.54
N VAL A 491 13.30 9.23 -6.58
CA VAL A 491 12.82 9.85 -7.81
C VAL A 491 13.93 10.06 -8.85
N LYS A 492 13.59 9.86 -10.12
CA LYS A 492 14.48 10.12 -11.26
C LYS A 492 14.35 11.55 -11.74
N THR A 493 15.37 11.97 -12.47
CA THR A 493 15.46 13.27 -13.15
C THR A 493 15.55 13.06 -14.66
N SER A 494 15.64 14.16 -15.43
CA SER A 494 15.90 14.09 -16.86
C SER A 494 17.24 13.45 -17.22
N ALA A 495 18.19 13.36 -16.28
CA ALA A 495 19.52 12.79 -16.52
C ALA A 495 19.51 11.25 -16.52
N ASP A 496 18.58 10.63 -15.77
CA ASP A 496 18.56 9.19 -15.49
C ASP A 496 17.18 8.55 -15.72
N GLY A 497 16.24 9.30 -16.28
CA GLY A 497 14.91 8.81 -16.67
C GLY A 497 14.40 9.45 -17.97
N GLU A 498 13.14 9.21 -18.28
CA GLU A 498 12.46 9.79 -19.45
C GLU A 498 10.99 10.14 -19.17
N ILE A 499 10.30 10.67 -20.17
CA ILE A 499 8.83 10.77 -20.16
C ILE A 499 8.31 9.76 -21.19
N ARG A 500 7.88 8.59 -20.73
CA ARG A 500 7.37 7.53 -21.62
C ARG A 500 6.08 7.98 -22.27
N LYS A 501 5.89 7.68 -23.56
CA LYS A 501 4.59 7.86 -24.25
C LYS A 501 3.58 6.76 -23.89
N LYS A 502 4.09 5.57 -23.56
CA LYS A 502 3.31 4.40 -23.15
C LYS A 502 3.95 3.81 -21.91
N CYS A 503 3.22 3.66 -20.82
CA CYS A 503 3.84 3.30 -19.55
C CYS A 503 4.48 1.91 -19.55
N TRP A 504 4.00 0.99 -20.36
CA TRP A 504 4.52 -0.37 -20.41
C TRP A 504 5.82 -0.57 -21.19
N ILE A 505 6.37 0.47 -21.83
CA ILE A 505 7.56 0.34 -22.67
C ILE A 505 8.43 1.60 -22.65
N ILE A 506 9.74 1.39 -22.66
CA ILE A 506 10.75 2.45 -22.79
C ILE A 506 10.63 3.10 -24.17
N ASN A 507 10.79 4.43 -24.27
CA ASN A 507 10.79 5.08 -25.59
C ASN A 507 12.00 4.60 -26.41
N LYS A 508 11.77 4.40 -27.71
CA LYS A 508 12.87 4.21 -28.65
C LYS A 508 13.63 5.52 -28.78
N VAL A 509 14.95 5.44 -28.58
CA VAL A 509 15.89 6.54 -28.84
C VAL A 509 16.09 6.69 -30.33
#